data_AF-A0A9X4LID5-F1
#
_entry.id   AF-A0A9X4LID5-F1
#
_cell.length_a   1.000
_cell.length_b   1.000
_cell.length_c   1.000
_cell.angle_alpha   90.00
_cell.angle_beta   90.00
_cell.angle_gamma   90.00
#
_symmetry.space_group_name_H-M   'P 1'
#
loop_
_entity.id
_entity.type
_entity.pdbx_description
1 polymer ?
#
loop_
_entity_poly.entity_id
_entity_poly.type
_entity_poly.pdbx_seq_one_letter_code
_entity_poly.pdbx_strand_id
1 'polypeptide(L)'
;MNAPAPAPNHYEDELTQLGESYAAACAADIESLKLAIASAAECSLIGVGSGGSFTVASLLCGLHETYTGRVSRPSTPLEIICSPALASSSPVFLVSAEGNNPDIVEALERSRRFSSRPVHVLTNRQDSKLMTHVGKLPGVKPYVFELTKKDGYLATNSLLLDAVLVARAYAELNGRPNPMPASISALQIGERGIAQWLKDAQPFLAEAVRRGALTVVYSPLLKPIATDLESKLSEGALLHVQLADLRSYAHGRHLWLAQRPDDCAILALIEPTLAKLWVGMRSQFPEGIPTFDMALGGSEPVHLIAGLVAQMHMVAAVGRLMGKDPGRPNVPTYGRAIHYTQVGELIPLPSSDAPAEESAKYEVLGAHWPSRRDHGEMRRAAQTFILARGVSKSALVAAIIQQDSVDPYQILTMGDQGAWPGNDAALLEHRYSLSVDLPSRRLDRGWKLAPTEKRDVDATLWYLEHMTAKNGLVRVELPLNDGHGRAHDA
;
A
#
# COMPACT_ATOMS: atom_id res chain seq x y z
N MET A 1 -36.08 -36.83 -5.59
CA MET A 1 -36.23 -35.70 -6.54
C MET A 1 -35.19 -34.68 -6.17
N ASN A 2 -34.15 -34.49 -6.98
CA ASN A 2 -33.14 -33.47 -6.72
C ASN A 2 -33.80 -32.11 -6.95
N ALA A 3 -33.89 -31.30 -5.90
CA ALA A 3 -34.25 -29.90 -6.05
C ALA A 3 -33.26 -29.24 -7.04
N PRO A 4 -33.73 -28.41 -7.98
CA PRO A 4 -32.83 -27.67 -8.85
C PRO A 4 -31.85 -26.86 -8.00
N ALA A 5 -30.58 -26.83 -8.39
CA ALA A 5 -29.59 -25.98 -7.73
C ALA A 5 -30.13 -24.53 -7.72
N PRO A 6 -30.08 -23.83 -6.57
CA PRO A 6 -30.53 -22.44 -6.52
C PRO A 6 -29.74 -21.62 -7.54
N ALA A 7 -30.41 -20.64 -8.18
CA ALA A 7 -29.75 -19.72 -9.08
C ALA A 7 -28.57 -19.03 -8.37
N PRO A 8 -27.44 -18.78 -9.07
CA PRO A 8 -26.28 -18.13 -8.48
C PRO A 8 -26.69 -16.79 -7.87
N ASN A 9 -26.17 -16.51 -6.67
CA ASN A 9 -26.41 -15.25 -5.99
C ASN A 9 -25.44 -14.15 -6.48
N HIS A 10 -25.62 -12.90 -6.04
CA HIS A 10 -24.85 -11.77 -6.55
C HIS A 10 -23.34 -11.95 -6.32
N TYR A 11 -22.97 -12.48 -5.15
CA TYR A 11 -21.57 -12.80 -4.87
C TYR A 11 -21.00 -13.81 -5.86
N GLU A 12 -21.73 -14.86 -6.18
CA GLU A 12 -21.29 -15.86 -7.16
C GLU A 12 -21.13 -15.28 -8.57
N ASP A 13 -22.03 -14.38 -8.98
CA ASP A 13 -21.93 -13.64 -10.25
C ASP A 13 -20.69 -12.71 -10.29
N GLU A 14 -20.26 -12.17 -9.16
CA GLU A 14 -18.98 -11.47 -9.06
C GLU A 14 -17.80 -12.43 -9.16
N LEU A 15 -17.89 -13.61 -8.56
CA LEU A 15 -16.82 -14.61 -8.61
C LEU A 15 -16.58 -15.13 -10.04
N THR A 16 -17.60 -15.14 -10.91
CA THR A 16 -17.40 -15.51 -12.32
C THR A 16 -16.49 -14.52 -13.08
N GLN A 17 -16.33 -13.30 -12.56
CA GLN A 17 -15.55 -12.23 -13.19
C GLN A 17 -14.10 -12.18 -12.69
N LEU A 18 -13.73 -12.98 -11.68
CA LEU A 18 -12.37 -13.02 -11.15
C LEU A 18 -11.33 -13.34 -12.22
N GLY A 19 -11.67 -14.17 -13.22
CA GLY A 19 -10.78 -14.48 -14.33
C GLY A 19 -10.43 -13.25 -15.17
N GLU A 20 -11.40 -12.38 -15.43
CA GLU A 20 -11.19 -11.13 -16.18
C GLU A 20 -10.34 -10.15 -15.36
N SER A 21 -10.65 -9.98 -14.07
CA SER A 21 -9.90 -9.12 -13.15
C SER A 21 -8.46 -9.59 -12.95
N TYR A 22 -8.24 -10.90 -12.82
CA TYR A 22 -6.92 -11.50 -12.75
C TYR A 22 -6.12 -11.27 -14.03
N ALA A 23 -6.73 -11.49 -15.20
CA ALA A 23 -6.06 -11.27 -16.48
C ALA A 23 -5.71 -9.79 -16.69
N ALA A 24 -6.62 -8.87 -16.32
CA ALA A 24 -6.37 -7.44 -16.34
C ALA A 24 -5.20 -7.05 -15.43
N ALA A 25 -5.16 -7.56 -14.20
CA ALA A 25 -4.04 -7.32 -13.29
C ALA A 25 -2.73 -7.93 -13.81
N CYS A 26 -2.74 -9.07 -14.50
CA CYS A 26 -1.55 -9.67 -15.10
C CYS A 26 -1.03 -8.91 -16.32
N ALA A 27 -1.91 -8.24 -17.06
CA ALA A 27 -1.54 -7.45 -18.24
C ALA A 27 -1.21 -5.98 -17.94
N ALA A 28 -1.57 -5.49 -16.75
CA ALA A 28 -1.36 -4.09 -16.38
C ALA A 28 0.12 -3.70 -16.34
N ASP A 29 0.42 -2.48 -16.80
CA ASP A 29 1.71 -1.82 -16.60
C ASP A 29 1.84 -1.38 -15.14
N ILE A 30 2.79 -1.98 -14.43
CA ILE A 30 3.02 -1.76 -13.01
C ILE A 30 4.37 -1.08 -12.73
N GLU A 31 5.05 -0.53 -13.73
CA GLU A 31 6.39 0.05 -13.54
C GLU A 31 6.40 1.19 -12.52
N SER A 32 5.40 2.07 -12.56
CA SER A 32 5.28 3.16 -11.59
C SER A 32 5.07 2.65 -10.15
N LEU A 33 4.28 1.59 -9.96
CA LEU A 33 4.04 0.95 -8.67
C LEU A 33 5.30 0.21 -8.18
N LYS A 34 6.02 -0.48 -9.07
CA LYS A 34 7.30 -1.13 -8.78
C LYS A 34 8.33 -0.11 -8.29
N LEU A 35 8.48 1.01 -8.99
CA LEU A 35 9.38 2.09 -8.58
C LEU A 35 9.01 2.65 -7.19
N ALA A 36 7.71 2.77 -6.90
CA ALA A 36 7.23 3.19 -5.59
C ALA A 36 7.68 2.23 -4.48
N ILE A 37 7.45 0.93 -4.68
CA ILE A 37 7.82 -0.13 -3.74
C ILE A 37 9.34 -0.20 -3.58
N ALA A 38 10.09 -0.17 -4.68
CA ALA A 38 11.55 -0.17 -4.67
C ALA A 38 12.12 1.02 -3.90
N SER A 39 11.54 2.22 -4.08
CA SER A 39 11.96 3.42 -3.34
C SER A 39 11.72 3.35 -1.83
N ALA A 40 10.83 2.44 -1.38
CA ALA A 40 10.56 2.19 0.03
C ALA A 40 11.38 1.01 0.60
N ALA A 41 12.19 0.31 -0.21
CA ALA A 41 12.85 -0.95 0.19
C ALA A 41 13.84 -0.80 1.36
N GLU A 42 14.41 0.39 1.55
CA GLU A 42 15.36 0.65 2.64
C GLU A 42 14.68 0.92 3.99
N CYS A 43 13.35 1.04 4.02
CA CYS A 43 12.60 1.38 5.22
C CYS A 43 11.36 0.50 5.40
N SER A 44 10.80 0.54 6.61
CA SER A 44 9.46 0.04 6.90
C SER A 44 8.42 0.81 6.08
N LEU A 45 7.34 0.15 5.64
CA LEU A 45 6.17 0.82 5.06
C LEU A 45 4.92 0.66 5.91
N ILE A 46 3.95 1.53 5.68
CA ILE A 46 2.62 1.46 6.30
C ILE A 46 1.58 1.30 5.20
N GLY A 47 0.94 0.13 5.15
CA GLY A 47 -0.21 -0.11 4.28
C GLY A 47 -1.50 0.32 4.99
N VAL A 48 -2.38 1.07 4.32
CA VAL A 48 -3.62 1.58 4.90
C VAL A 48 -4.81 1.18 4.06
N GLY A 49 -5.85 0.63 4.68
CA GLY A 49 -7.09 0.27 3.98
C GLY A 49 -8.18 -0.22 4.92
N SER A 50 -9.40 -0.36 4.41
CA SER A 50 -10.54 -0.92 5.15
C SER A 50 -11.13 -2.11 4.38
N GLY A 51 -11.67 -3.11 5.09
CA GLY A 51 -12.26 -4.31 4.49
C GLY A 51 -11.30 -4.98 3.50
N GLY A 52 -11.74 -5.24 2.27
CA GLY A 52 -10.89 -5.82 1.22
C GLY A 52 -9.62 -5.02 0.91
N SER A 53 -9.64 -3.69 1.02
CA SER A 53 -8.42 -2.88 0.85
C SER A 53 -7.43 -3.06 2.02
N PHE A 54 -7.91 -3.40 3.22
CA PHE A 54 -7.03 -3.76 4.34
C PHE A 54 -6.31 -5.09 4.08
N THR A 55 -6.94 -6.03 3.37
CA THR A 55 -6.30 -7.27 2.91
C THR A 55 -5.14 -6.97 1.96
N VAL A 56 -5.34 -6.07 0.99
CA VAL A 56 -4.27 -5.64 0.08
C VAL A 56 -3.15 -4.95 0.85
N ALA A 57 -3.48 -4.06 1.79
CA ALA A 57 -2.49 -3.41 2.66
C ALA A 57 -1.69 -4.44 3.50
N SER A 58 -2.36 -5.48 4.00
CA SER A 58 -1.73 -6.58 4.75
C SER A 58 -0.81 -7.43 3.86
N LEU A 59 -1.24 -7.71 2.63
CA LEU A 59 -0.43 -8.40 1.62
C LEU A 59 0.82 -7.58 1.26
N LEU A 60 0.65 -6.29 0.98
CA LEU A 60 1.74 -5.34 0.71
C LEU A 60 2.78 -5.36 1.85
N CYS A 61 2.34 -5.23 3.10
CA CYS A 61 3.24 -5.24 4.25
C CYS A 61 3.95 -6.59 4.42
N GLY A 62 3.22 -7.71 4.32
CA GLY A 62 3.80 -9.04 4.49
C GLY A 62 4.80 -9.41 3.40
N LEU A 63 4.54 -9.00 2.15
CA LEU A 63 5.49 -9.13 1.05
C LEU A 63 6.70 -8.22 1.28
N HIS A 64 6.49 -6.97 1.70
CA HIS A 64 7.61 -6.07 2.01
C HIS A 64 8.53 -6.66 3.06
N GLU A 65 7.98 -7.16 4.16
CA GLU A 65 8.73 -7.83 5.22
C GLU A 65 9.50 -9.03 4.69
N THR A 66 8.86 -9.86 3.87
CA THR A 66 9.47 -11.06 3.29
C THR A 66 10.67 -10.72 2.38
N TYR A 67 10.52 -9.73 1.50
CA TYR A 67 11.53 -9.41 0.49
C TYR A 67 12.62 -8.45 0.98
N THR A 68 12.32 -7.58 1.94
CA THR A 68 13.25 -6.53 2.39
C THR A 68 13.77 -6.73 3.81
N GLY A 69 13.12 -7.59 4.61
CA GLY A 69 13.39 -7.72 6.05
C GLY A 69 12.93 -6.51 6.88
N ARG A 70 12.25 -5.52 6.28
CA ARG A 70 11.78 -4.31 6.97
C ARG A 70 10.39 -4.55 7.56
N VAL A 71 10.31 -4.50 8.89
CA VAL A 71 9.04 -4.63 9.65
C VAL A 71 8.03 -3.61 9.16
N SER A 72 6.90 -4.04 8.63
CA SER A 72 5.91 -3.17 7.99
C SER A 72 4.54 -3.40 8.60
N ARG A 73 3.72 -2.34 8.62
CA ARG A 73 2.49 -2.36 9.42
C ARG A 73 1.26 -2.11 8.55
N PRO A 74 0.36 -3.10 8.38
CA PRO A 74 -0.99 -2.80 7.92
C PRO A 74 -1.74 -2.06 9.03
N SER A 75 -2.39 -0.97 8.66
CA SER A 75 -3.15 -0.12 9.56
C SER A 75 -4.51 0.19 8.97
N THR A 76 -5.52 0.28 9.81
CA THR A 76 -6.82 0.83 9.42
C THR A 76 -6.69 2.35 9.23
N PRO A 77 -7.57 3.01 8.46
CA PRO A 77 -7.61 4.46 8.40
C PRO A 77 -7.73 5.10 9.78
N LEU A 78 -8.53 4.53 10.68
CA LEU A 78 -8.71 5.05 12.03
C LEU A 78 -7.40 5.06 12.85
N GLU A 79 -6.57 4.02 12.72
CA GLU A 79 -5.26 3.99 13.40
C GLU A 79 -4.35 5.14 12.94
N ILE A 80 -4.37 5.47 11.65
CA ILE A 80 -3.62 6.59 11.09
C ILE A 80 -4.21 7.93 11.53
N ILE A 81 -5.54 8.03 11.57
CA ILE A 81 -6.25 9.23 12.01
C ILE A 81 -5.94 9.55 13.47
N CYS A 82 -5.90 8.52 14.31
CA CYS A 82 -5.64 8.63 15.75
C CYS A 82 -4.15 8.76 16.10
N SER A 83 -3.25 8.29 15.24
CA SER A 83 -1.81 8.33 15.48
C SER A 83 -1.03 8.83 14.27
N PRO A 84 -1.02 10.15 14.00
CA PRO A 84 -0.32 10.70 12.85
C PRO A 84 1.20 10.52 12.91
N ALA A 85 1.76 10.29 14.10
CA ALA A 85 3.16 9.92 14.26
C ALA A 85 3.53 8.62 13.52
N LEU A 86 2.57 7.68 13.34
CA LEU A 86 2.80 6.49 12.51
C LEU A 86 3.09 6.91 11.06
N ALA A 87 2.29 7.80 10.48
CA ALA A 87 2.50 8.27 9.11
C ALA A 87 3.84 9.02 8.94
N SER A 88 4.41 9.60 10.01
CA SER A 88 5.70 10.31 9.98
C SER A 88 6.93 9.38 9.89
N SER A 89 6.82 8.12 10.33
CA SER A 89 7.99 7.22 10.43
C SER A 89 8.37 6.53 9.12
N SER A 90 7.42 6.38 8.19
CA SER A 90 7.52 5.47 7.04
C SER A 90 6.70 5.97 5.84
N PRO A 91 7.04 5.61 4.60
CA PRO A 91 6.15 5.79 3.45
C PRO A 91 4.80 5.11 3.69
N VAL A 92 3.73 5.80 3.29
CA VAL A 92 2.34 5.33 3.47
C VAL A 92 1.77 4.94 2.12
N PHE A 93 1.18 3.75 2.05
CA PHE A 93 0.43 3.24 0.89
C PHE A 93 -1.04 3.09 1.27
N LEU A 94 -1.87 4.04 0.85
CA LEU A 94 -3.31 3.98 1.02
C LEU A 94 -3.93 3.20 -0.13
N VAL A 95 -4.75 2.20 0.19
CA VAL A 95 -5.48 1.39 -0.77
C VAL A 95 -6.97 1.65 -0.60
N SER A 96 -7.65 1.97 -1.70
CA SER A 96 -9.10 2.10 -1.71
C SER A 96 -9.66 1.82 -3.09
N ALA A 97 -10.50 0.78 -3.22
CA ALA A 97 -11.08 0.41 -4.51
C ALA A 97 -11.89 1.56 -5.13
N GLU A 98 -12.89 2.07 -4.42
CA GLU A 98 -13.76 3.13 -4.92
C GLU A 98 -13.30 4.56 -4.62
N GLY A 99 -12.41 4.75 -3.65
CA GLY A 99 -11.95 6.07 -3.24
C GLY A 99 -13.04 6.99 -2.65
N ASN A 100 -14.17 6.44 -2.19
CA ASN A 100 -15.30 7.24 -1.68
C ASN A 100 -15.55 7.08 -0.16
N ASN A 101 -14.79 6.23 0.51
CA ASN A 101 -14.88 6.06 1.96
C ASN A 101 -14.35 7.34 2.66
N PRO A 102 -15.10 7.98 3.56
CA PRO A 102 -14.64 9.20 4.25
C PRO A 102 -13.38 8.96 5.11
N ASP A 103 -13.24 7.78 5.69
CA ASP A 103 -12.11 7.45 6.58
C ASP A 103 -10.79 7.43 5.82
N ILE A 104 -10.75 6.88 4.59
CA ILE A 104 -9.50 6.87 3.80
C ILE A 104 -9.14 8.26 3.30
N VAL A 105 -10.13 9.12 3.04
CA VAL A 105 -9.90 10.52 2.67
C VAL A 105 -9.31 11.29 3.86
N GLU A 106 -9.87 11.14 5.06
CA GLU A 106 -9.33 11.75 6.27
C GLU A 106 -7.92 11.21 6.60
N ALA A 107 -7.70 9.90 6.44
CA ALA A 107 -6.39 9.29 6.64
C ALA A 107 -5.36 9.83 5.63
N LEU A 108 -5.73 10.07 4.38
CA LEU A 108 -4.88 10.72 3.38
C LEU A 108 -4.50 12.14 3.83
N GLU A 109 -5.48 12.96 4.21
CA GLU A 109 -5.24 14.33 4.64
C GLU A 109 -4.30 14.40 5.84
N ARG A 110 -4.54 13.57 6.86
CA ARG A 110 -3.69 13.52 8.06
C ARG A 110 -2.31 12.95 7.77
N SER A 111 -2.22 11.91 6.93
CA SER A 111 -0.92 11.36 6.52
C SER A 111 -0.07 12.43 5.85
N ARG A 112 -0.65 13.22 4.96
CA ARG A 112 0.11 14.29 4.31
C ARG A 112 0.39 15.47 5.26
N ARG A 113 -0.57 15.85 6.10
CA ARG A 113 -0.45 17.01 7.00
C ARG A 113 0.59 16.84 8.10
N PHE A 114 0.78 15.62 8.59
CA PHE A 114 1.62 15.31 9.76
C PHE A 114 2.83 14.42 9.44
N SER A 115 3.17 14.28 8.16
CA SER A 115 4.37 13.58 7.73
C SER A 115 4.98 14.35 6.59
N SER A 116 6.29 14.25 6.43
CA SER A 116 7.04 14.63 5.23
C SER A 116 7.34 13.45 4.30
N ARG A 117 6.99 12.22 4.69
CA ARG A 117 7.27 10.99 3.92
C ARG A 117 6.44 10.90 2.63
N PRO A 118 6.88 10.08 1.65
CA PRO A 118 6.07 9.77 0.47
C PRO A 118 4.72 9.15 0.84
N VAL A 119 3.67 9.59 0.14
CA VAL A 119 2.33 9.04 0.27
C VAL A 119 1.89 8.52 -1.09
N HIS A 120 1.50 7.25 -1.12
CA HIS A 120 1.09 6.51 -2.31
C HIS A 120 -0.39 6.15 -2.18
N VAL A 121 -1.15 6.27 -3.26
CA VAL A 121 -2.58 5.94 -3.29
C VAL A 121 -2.86 4.93 -4.40
N LEU A 122 -3.25 3.71 -4.06
CA LEU A 122 -3.71 2.69 -4.99
C LEU A 122 -5.25 2.69 -5.02
N THR A 123 -5.84 2.87 -6.20
CA THR A 123 -7.30 2.91 -6.36
C THR A 123 -7.76 2.37 -7.72
N ASN A 124 -9.04 1.99 -7.81
CA ASN A 124 -9.65 1.51 -9.04
C ASN A 124 -10.63 2.51 -9.65
N ARG A 125 -10.59 3.77 -9.20
CA ARG A 125 -11.43 4.88 -9.67
C ARG A 125 -10.66 6.19 -9.76
N GLN A 126 -10.43 6.68 -10.97
CA GLN A 126 -9.90 8.01 -11.25
C GLN A 126 -10.84 9.10 -10.76
N ASP A 127 -12.15 8.90 -10.96
CA ASP A 127 -13.19 9.85 -10.55
C ASP A 127 -13.76 9.46 -9.17
N SER A 128 -13.06 9.90 -8.11
CA SER A 128 -13.46 9.63 -6.73
C SER A 128 -13.18 10.82 -5.80
N LYS A 129 -13.80 10.80 -4.61
CA LYS A 129 -13.50 11.79 -3.55
C LYS A 129 -12.02 11.76 -3.17
N LEU A 130 -11.44 10.57 -3.02
CA LEU A 130 -10.03 10.38 -2.72
C LEU A 130 -9.13 11.06 -3.76
N MET A 131 -9.38 10.82 -5.05
CA MET A 131 -8.60 11.42 -6.13
C MET A 131 -8.73 12.95 -6.22
N THR A 132 -9.90 13.50 -5.84
CA THR A 132 -10.07 14.95 -5.70
C THR A 132 -9.15 15.55 -4.64
N HIS A 133 -8.90 14.84 -3.54
CA HIS A 133 -7.98 15.28 -2.49
C HIS A 133 -6.52 15.04 -2.88
N VAL A 134 -6.21 13.91 -3.54
CA VAL A 134 -4.87 13.64 -4.10
C VAL A 134 -4.41 14.81 -4.98
N GLY A 135 -5.27 15.30 -5.88
CA GLY A 135 -4.91 16.42 -6.78
C GLY A 135 -4.64 17.76 -6.08
N LYS A 136 -5.04 17.91 -4.80
CA LYS A 136 -4.82 19.12 -3.99
C LYS A 136 -3.60 19.01 -3.08
N LEU A 137 -3.10 17.81 -2.83
CA LEU A 137 -2.06 17.53 -1.84
C LEU A 137 -0.71 17.31 -2.52
N PRO A 138 0.34 18.08 -2.15
CA PRO A 138 1.67 17.91 -2.75
C PRO A 138 2.30 16.58 -2.32
N GLY A 139 3.12 15.98 -3.19
CA GLY A 139 3.89 14.78 -2.84
C GLY A 139 3.05 13.53 -2.57
N VAL A 140 1.78 13.51 -2.99
CA VAL A 140 0.94 12.32 -3.02
C VAL A 140 0.96 11.74 -4.44
N LYS A 141 1.32 10.47 -4.59
CA LYS A 141 1.41 9.79 -5.90
C LYS A 141 0.26 8.79 -6.07
N PRO A 142 -0.65 8.99 -7.03
CA PRO A 142 -1.70 8.02 -7.33
C PRO A 142 -1.24 6.91 -8.29
N TYR A 143 -1.82 5.73 -8.10
CA TYR A 143 -1.69 4.55 -8.96
C TYR A 143 -3.11 4.04 -9.22
N VAL A 144 -3.61 4.30 -10.43
CA VAL A 144 -5.00 4.04 -10.78
C VAL A 144 -5.08 2.86 -11.74
N PHE A 145 -5.75 1.79 -11.31
CA PHE A 145 -6.02 0.60 -12.11
C PHE A 145 -7.52 0.39 -12.19
N GLU A 146 -8.14 0.93 -13.24
CA GLU A 146 -9.60 1.00 -13.41
C GLU A 146 -10.24 -0.39 -13.48
N LEU A 147 -11.30 -0.59 -12.71
CA LEU A 147 -12.11 -1.81 -12.71
C LEU A 147 -13.56 -1.46 -13.08
N THR A 148 -14.02 -1.66 -14.32
CA THR A 148 -15.32 -1.11 -14.78
C THR A 148 -16.54 -1.40 -13.90
N LYS A 149 -16.62 -2.58 -13.28
CA LYS A 149 -17.71 -2.96 -12.38
C LYS A 149 -17.32 -2.76 -10.92
N LYS A 150 -18.29 -2.35 -10.11
CA LYS A 150 -18.13 -2.23 -8.66
C LYS A 150 -18.37 -3.61 -8.03
N ASP A 151 -17.58 -3.95 -7.03
CA ASP A 151 -17.90 -5.06 -6.14
C ASP A 151 -19.19 -4.78 -5.37
N GLY A 152 -19.84 -5.84 -4.90
CA GLY A 152 -20.98 -5.78 -4.01
C GLY A 152 -20.54 -5.38 -2.60
N TYR A 153 -21.20 -5.95 -1.60
CA TYR A 153 -20.91 -5.64 -0.22
C TYR A 153 -19.56 -6.18 0.25
N LEU A 154 -19.21 -7.42 -0.12
CA LEU A 154 -17.90 -8.01 0.17
C LEU A 154 -17.00 -7.84 -1.05
N ALA A 155 -15.77 -7.36 -0.84
CA ALA A 155 -14.82 -7.16 -1.93
C ALA A 155 -14.35 -8.49 -2.55
N THR A 156 -14.36 -8.55 -3.88
CA THR A 156 -14.01 -9.70 -4.71
C THR A 156 -13.02 -9.28 -5.80
N ASN A 157 -13.49 -8.64 -6.86
CA ASN A 157 -12.72 -8.33 -8.06
C ASN A 157 -11.72 -7.19 -7.82
N SER A 158 -12.11 -6.15 -7.08
CA SER A 158 -11.20 -5.05 -6.78
C SER A 158 -10.06 -5.51 -5.88
N LEU A 159 -10.37 -6.36 -4.89
CA LEU A 159 -9.38 -6.98 -4.02
C LEU A 159 -8.41 -7.85 -4.83
N LEU A 160 -8.92 -8.74 -5.68
CA LEU A 160 -8.08 -9.62 -6.47
C LEU A 160 -7.18 -8.82 -7.43
N LEU A 161 -7.73 -7.82 -8.10
CA LEU A 161 -6.98 -6.94 -9.00
C LEU A 161 -5.78 -6.31 -8.26
N ASP A 162 -6.05 -5.59 -7.17
CA ASP A 162 -5.03 -4.88 -6.39
C ASP A 162 -4.01 -5.85 -5.76
N ALA A 163 -4.48 -7.00 -5.25
CA ALA A 163 -3.62 -8.02 -4.68
C ALA A 163 -2.64 -8.59 -5.73
N VAL A 164 -3.12 -8.89 -6.94
CA VAL A 164 -2.27 -9.40 -8.03
C VAL A 164 -1.27 -8.33 -8.47
N LEU A 165 -1.67 -7.06 -8.58
CA LEU A 165 -0.76 -5.96 -8.93
C LEU A 165 0.40 -5.84 -7.93
N VAL A 166 0.10 -5.84 -6.62
CA VAL A 166 1.11 -5.80 -5.55
C VAL A 166 1.97 -7.06 -5.56
N ALA A 167 1.36 -8.24 -5.67
CA ALA A 167 2.05 -9.53 -5.69
C ALA A 167 3.02 -9.63 -6.89
N ARG A 168 2.60 -9.17 -8.07
CA ARG A 168 3.44 -9.06 -9.27
C ARG A 168 4.60 -8.10 -9.05
N ALA A 169 4.35 -6.92 -8.50
CA ALA A 169 5.40 -5.92 -8.30
C ALA A 169 6.58 -6.46 -7.49
N TYR A 170 6.32 -7.14 -6.36
CA TYR A 170 7.40 -7.76 -5.57
C TYR A 170 8.12 -8.89 -6.30
N ALA A 171 7.38 -9.77 -6.98
CA ALA A 171 8.02 -10.87 -7.68
C ALA A 171 8.87 -10.42 -8.88
N GLU A 172 8.41 -9.42 -9.63
CA GLU A 172 9.16 -8.83 -10.73
C GLU A 172 10.41 -8.09 -10.23
N LEU A 173 10.31 -7.33 -9.13
CA LEU A 173 11.46 -6.73 -8.46
C LEU A 173 12.47 -7.78 -7.97
N ASN A 174 12.01 -8.99 -7.64
CA ASN A 174 12.84 -10.13 -7.27
C ASN A 174 13.27 -10.98 -8.49
N GLY A 175 13.24 -10.42 -9.71
CA GLY A 175 13.76 -11.05 -10.91
C GLY A 175 12.88 -12.13 -11.54
N ARG A 176 11.59 -12.21 -11.18
CA ARG A 176 10.61 -13.14 -11.79
C ARG A 176 9.65 -12.35 -12.70
N PRO A 177 9.90 -12.23 -14.01
CA PRO A 177 9.15 -11.34 -14.89
C PRO A 177 7.69 -11.77 -15.14
N ASN A 178 7.39 -13.07 -15.05
CA ASN A 178 6.04 -13.61 -15.20
C ASN A 178 5.68 -14.49 -13.99
N PRO A 179 5.45 -13.89 -12.82
CA PRO A 179 5.35 -14.63 -11.56
C PRO A 179 3.98 -15.25 -11.32
N MET A 180 2.98 -14.85 -12.13
CA MET A 180 1.61 -15.31 -12.06
C MET A 180 1.33 -16.28 -13.22
N PRO A 181 0.62 -17.39 -12.99
CA PRO A 181 0.16 -18.25 -14.06
C PRO A 181 -0.70 -17.50 -15.08
N ALA A 182 -0.69 -17.92 -16.34
CA ALA A 182 -1.43 -17.25 -17.42
C ALA A 182 -2.96 -17.24 -17.22
N SER A 183 -3.49 -18.17 -16.42
CA SER A 183 -4.91 -18.27 -16.10
C SER A 183 -5.11 -18.46 -14.61
N ILE A 184 -6.15 -17.84 -14.06
CA ILE A 184 -6.60 -18.03 -12.68
C ILE A 184 -6.90 -19.52 -12.37
N SER A 185 -7.30 -20.30 -13.38
CA SER A 185 -7.60 -21.73 -13.22
C SER A 185 -6.37 -22.59 -12.92
N ALA A 186 -5.17 -22.06 -13.15
CA ALA A 186 -3.91 -22.73 -12.84
C ALA A 186 -3.45 -22.51 -11.39
N LEU A 187 -4.17 -21.70 -10.60
CA LEU A 187 -3.90 -21.55 -9.16
C LEU A 187 -4.26 -22.84 -8.40
N GLN A 188 -3.45 -23.16 -7.39
CA GLN A 188 -3.52 -24.44 -6.67
C GLN A 188 -3.43 -24.25 -5.15
N ILE A 189 -4.08 -25.15 -4.42
CA ILE A 189 -3.99 -25.34 -2.97
C ILE A 189 -3.37 -26.72 -2.73
N GLY A 190 -2.11 -26.74 -2.31
CA GLY A 190 -1.26 -27.92 -2.36
C GLY A 190 -1.12 -28.40 -3.81
N GLU A 191 -1.38 -29.69 -4.05
CA GLU A 191 -1.34 -30.27 -5.41
C GLU A 191 -2.70 -30.24 -6.13
N ARG A 192 -3.71 -29.58 -5.56
CA ARG A 192 -5.09 -29.57 -6.08
C ARG A 192 -5.42 -28.22 -6.69
N GLY A 193 -6.13 -28.22 -7.82
CA GLY A 193 -6.80 -27.01 -8.30
C GLY A 193 -7.89 -26.55 -7.32
N ILE A 194 -8.17 -25.24 -7.28
CA ILE A 194 -9.11 -24.63 -6.31
C ILE A 194 -10.48 -25.31 -6.32
N ALA A 195 -11.04 -25.61 -7.48
CA ALA A 195 -12.35 -26.27 -7.60
C ALA A 195 -12.38 -27.66 -6.94
N GLN A 196 -11.30 -28.45 -7.11
CA GLN A 196 -11.19 -29.76 -6.49
C GLN A 196 -10.98 -29.65 -4.97
N TRP A 197 -10.12 -28.73 -4.53
CA TRP A 197 -9.94 -28.46 -3.10
C TRP A 197 -11.26 -28.06 -2.42
N LEU A 198 -12.06 -27.21 -3.06
CA LEU A 198 -13.35 -26.78 -2.54
C LEU A 198 -14.39 -27.92 -2.50
N LYS A 199 -14.33 -28.84 -3.48
CA LYS A 199 -15.15 -30.06 -3.49
C LYS A 199 -14.81 -30.95 -2.29
N ASP A 200 -13.52 -31.14 -2.03
CA ASP A 200 -13.05 -31.91 -0.87
C ASP A 200 -13.43 -31.24 0.46
N ALA A 201 -13.53 -29.91 0.47
CA ALA A 201 -13.92 -29.12 1.65
C ALA A 201 -15.42 -29.21 1.98
N GLN A 202 -16.29 -29.65 1.06
CA GLN A 202 -17.76 -29.58 1.26
C GLN A 202 -18.25 -30.22 2.56
N PRO A 203 -17.82 -31.44 2.95
CA PRO A 203 -18.25 -32.04 4.21
C PRO A 203 -17.83 -31.22 5.44
N PHE A 204 -16.63 -30.62 5.39
CA PHE A 204 -16.15 -29.75 6.45
C PHE A 204 -16.96 -28.44 6.53
N LEU A 205 -17.28 -27.83 5.38
CA LEU A 205 -18.06 -26.59 5.35
C LEU A 205 -19.48 -26.78 5.89
N ALA A 206 -20.10 -27.92 5.59
CA ALA A 206 -21.41 -28.28 6.17
C ALA A 206 -21.34 -28.33 7.70
N GLU A 207 -20.31 -28.95 8.27
CA GLU A 207 -20.09 -28.96 9.72
C GLU A 207 -19.77 -27.57 10.26
N ALA A 208 -18.91 -26.79 9.61
CA ALA A 208 -18.58 -25.43 10.05
C ALA A 208 -19.82 -24.53 10.12
N VAL A 209 -20.71 -24.62 9.13
CA VAL A 209 -22.00 -23.90 9.11
C VAL A 209 -22.95 -24.41 10.18
N ARG A 210 -23.07 -25.73 10.36
CA ARG A 210 -23.92 -26.32 11.39
C ARG A 210 -23.52 -25.87 12.80
N ARG A 211 -22.21 -25.77 13.04
CA ARG A 211 -21.61 -25.42 14.34
C ARG A 211 -21.55 -23.91 14.59
N GLY A 212 -21.42 -23.11 13.53
CA GLY A 212 -21.54 -21.65 13.59
C GLY A 212 -20.27 -20.90 14.04
N ALA A 213 -19.32 -21.55 14.71
CA ALA A 213 -18.01 -20.98 15.02
C ALA A 213 -16.86 -21.69 14.26
N LEU A 214 -16.00 -20.89 13.66
CA LEU A 214 -14.82 -21.34 12.91
C LEU A 214 -13.57 -20.75 13.55
N THR A 215 -12.64 -21.60 13.96
CA THR A 215 -11.27 -21.14 14.27
C THR A 215 -10.39 -21.34 13.05
N VAL A 216 -9.83 -20.25 12.53
CA VAL A 216 -8.82 -20.29 11.49
C VAL A 216 -7.46 -20.24 12.15
N VAL A 217 -6.78 -21.39 12.17
CA VAL A 217 -5.39 -21.50 12.61
C VAL A 217 -4.48 -21.28 11.41
N TYR A 218 -3.48 -20.41 11.51
CA TYR A 218 -2.68 -20.03 10.33
C TYR A 218 -1.17 -19.96 10.58
N SER A 219 -0.39 -20.33 9.57
CA SER A 219 1.04 -20.00 9.50
C SER A 219 1.21 -18.48 9.37
N PRO A 220 2.16 -17.83 10.07
CA PRO A 220 2.31 -16.37 10.04
C PRO A 220 2.45 -15.76 8.63
N LEU A 221 3.13 -16.46 7.72
CA LEU A 221 3.29 -16.06 6.32
C LEU A 221 1.98 -16.00 5.53
N LEU A 222 0.94 -16.69 6.00
CA LEU A 222 -0.38 -16.78 5.38
C LEU A 222 -1.42 -15.87 6.06
N LYS A 223 -0.98 -15.01 7.00
CA LYS A 223 -1.83 -14.09 7.75
C LYS A 223 -2.75 -13.22 6.87
N PRO A 224 -2.33 -12.68 5.70
CA PRO A 224 -3.22 -11.89 4.85
C PRO A 224 -4.47 -12.67 4.41
N ILE A 225 -4.34 -13.97 4.13
CA ILE A 225 -5.45 -14.82 3.71
C ILE A 225 -6.39 -15.10 4.91
N ALA A 226 -5.81 -15.41 6.07
CA ALA A 226 -6.58 -15.65 7.29
C ALA A 226 -7.41 -14.42 7.70
N THR A 227 -6.79 -13.23 7.62
CA THR A 227 -7.43 -11.96 7.96
C THR A 227 -8.55 -11.62 7.00
N ASP A 228 -8.37 -11.86 5.69
CA ASP A 228 -9.42 -11.63 4.70
C ASP A 228 -10.63 -12.58 4.88
N LEU A 229 -10.36 -13.86 5.14
CA LEU A 229 -11.40 -14.85 5.36
C LEU A 229 -12.21 -14.53 6.62
N GLU A 230 -11.55 -14.12 7.71
CA GLU A 230 -12.22 -13.64 8.93
C GLU A 230 -13.11 -12.45 8.62
N SER A 231 -12.56 -11.40 8.01
CA SER A 231 -13.31 -10.19 7.64
C SER A 231 -14.54 -10.53 6.81
N LYS A 232 -14.43 -11.33 5.74
CA LYS A 232 -15.58 -11.69 4.88
C LYS A 232 -16.66 -12.49 5.60
N LEU A 233 -16.27 -13.48 6.40
CA LEU A 233 -17.22 -14.30 7.15
C LEU A 233 -17.91 -13.50 8.25
N SER A 234 -17.19 -12.60 8.91
CA SER A 234 -17.71 -11.71 9.96
C SER A 234 -18.61 -10.60 9.38
N GLU A 235 -18.16 -9.88 8.34
CA GLU A 235 -18.88 -8.79 7.69
C GLU A 235 -20.18 -9.27 7.02
N GLY A 236 -20.15 -10.47 6.42
CA GLY A 236 -21.33 -11.12 5.86
C GLY A 236 -22.27 -11.72 6.90
N ALA A 237 -21.94 -11.63 8.20
CA ALA A 237 -22.64 -12.30 9.30
C ALA A 237 -22.89 -13.80 9.00
N LEU A 238 -21.88 -14.48 8.48
CA LEU A 238 -21.91 -15.87 8.07
C LEU A 238 -21.49 -16.79 9.22
N LEU A 239 -20.31 -16.58 9.80
CA LEU A 239 -19.77 -17.40 10.89
C LEU A 239 -19.11 -16.54 11.96
N HIS A 240 -19.05 -17.04 13.19
CA HIS A 240 -18.19 -16.46 14.22
C HIS A 240 -16.77 -16.95 14.03
N VAL A 241 -15.88 -16.09 13.55
CA VAL A 241 -14.51 -16.48 13.22
C VAL A 241 -13.52 -16.04 14.29
N GLN A 242 -12.61 -16.94 14.67
CA GLN A 242 -11.45 -16.63 15.48
C GLN A 242 -10.17 -16.86 14.72
N LEU A 243 -9.22 -15.95 14.86
CA LEU A 243 -7.87 -16.08 14.31
C LEU A 243 -6.86 -16.41 15.41
N ALA A 244 -5.96 -17.35 15.11
CA ALA A 244 -4.77 -17.59 15.90
C ALA A 244 -3.67 -18.22 15.04
N ASP A 245 -2.41 -17.83 15.24
CA ASP A 245 -1.32 -18.69 14.77
C ASP A 245 -1.27 -19.99 15.60
N LEU A 246 -0.55 -20.99 15.08
CA LEU A 246 -0.49 -22.33 15.69
C LEU A 246 -0.09 -22.31 17.18
N ARG A 247 0.82 -21.40 17.57
CA ARG A 247 1.30 -21.32 18.95
C ARG A 247 0.37 -20.49 19.81
N SER A 248 -0.12 -19.36 19.31
CA SER A 248 -1.14 -18.55 19.99
C SER A 248 -2.42 -19.33 20.28
N TYR A 249 -2.77 -20.33 19.47
CA TYR A 249 -3.87 -21.24 19.75
C TYR A 249 -3.65 -22.09 21.01
N ALA A 250 -2.43 -22.58 21.21
CA ALA A 250 -2.08 -23.38 22.39
C ALA A 250 -2.22 -22.58 23.70
N HIS A 251 -2.13 -21.25 23.64
CA HIS A 251 -2.33 -20.34 24.77
C HIS A 251 -3.82 -20.10 25.09
N GLY A 252 -4.57 -21.17 25.34
CA GLY A 252 -5.92 -21.15 25.92
C GLY A 252 -7.08 -21.35 24.94
N ARG A 253 -6.91 -21.11 23.63
CA ARG A 253 -8.01 -21.29 22.65
C ARG A 253 -8.45 -22.74 22.50
N HIS A 254 -7.55 -23.69 22.76
CA HIS A 254 -7.89 -25.12 22.81
C HIS A 254 -9.01 -25.48 23.80
N LEU A 255 -9.30 -24.63 24.82
CA LEU A 255 -10.43 -24.83 25.72
C LEU A 255 -11.79 -24.82 25.01
N TRP A 256 -11.90 -24.18 23.83
CA TRP A 256 -13.09 -24.27 23.00
C TRP A 256 -13.38 -25.71 22.57
N LEU A 257 -12.34 -26.51 22.27
CA LEU A 257 -12.54 -27.91 21.90
C LEU A 257 -13.04 -28.76 23.06
N ALA A 258 -12.63 -28.41 24.29
CA ALA A 258 -13.02 -29.13 25.49
C ALA A 258 -14.42 -28.74 25.99
N GLN A 259 -14.76 -27.45 25.93
CA GLN A 259 -15.99 -26.92 26.54
C GLN A 259 -17.13 -26.73 25.54
N ARG A 260 -16.79 -26.58 24.26
CA ARG A 260 -17.75 -26.30 23.17
C ARG A 260 -17.43 -27.11 21.91
N PRO A 261 -17.22 -28.45 22.02
CA PRO A 261 -16.86 -29.27 20.88
C PRO A 261 -17.88 -29.11 19.75
N ASP A 262 -19.17 -29.08 20.05
CA ASP A 262 -20.28 -29.01 19.08
C ASP A 262 -20.48 -27.64 18.42
N ASP A 263 -19.77 -26.60 18.87
CA ASP A 263 -19.89 -25.24 18.33
C ASP A 263 -18.72 -24.90 17.38
N CYS A 264 -17.64 -25.68 17.38
CA CYS A 264 -16.40 -25.28 16.71
C CYS A 264 -15.96 -26.22 15.58
N ALA A 265 -15.48 -25.61 14.51
CA ALA A 265 -14.70 -26.25 13.45
C ALA A 265 -13.34 -25.55 13.31
N ILE A 266 -12.32 -26.26 12.80
CA ILE A 266 -10.98 -25.71 12.60
C ILE A 266 -10.58 -25.76 11.14
N LEU A 267 -10.28 -24.61 10.56
CA LEU A 267 -9.60 -24.51 9.26
C LEU A 267 -8.13 -24.16 9.51
N ALA A 268 -7.21 -24.94 8.96
CA ALA A 268 -5.78 -24.68 9.07
C ALA A 268 -5.19 -24.18 7.76
N LEU A 269 -4.64 -22.96 7.76
CA LEU A 269 -3.88 -22.38 6.65
C LEU A 269 -2.39 -22.65 6.92
N ILE A 270 -1.82 -23.64 6.25
CA ILE A 270 -0.50 -24.19 6.60
C ILE A 270 0.44 -24.15 5.42
N GLU A 271 1.66 -23.71 5.67
CA GLU A 271 2.78 -23.83 4.73
C GLU A 271 3.77 -24.95 5.15
N PRO A 272 4.63 -25.46 4.24
CA PRO A 272 5.43 -26.66 4.46
C PRO A 272 6.30 -26.64 5.72
N THR A 273 6.88 -25.50 6.09
CA THR A 273 7.80 -25.41 7.24
C THR A 273 7.09 -25.66 8.58
N LEU A 274 5.80 -25.32 8.68
CA LEU A 274 4.97 -25.54 9.87
C LEU A 274 4.10 -26.80 9.79
N ALA A 275 4.17 -27.59 8.72
CA ALA A 275 3.35 -28.80 8.54
C ALA A 275 3.51 -29.82 9.69
N LYS A 276 4.75 -30.07 10.14
CA LYS A 276 5.01 -30.99 11.27
C LYS A 276 4.40 -30.49 12.58
N LEU A 277 4.47 -29.18 12.83
CA LEU A 277 3.86 -28.57 14.02
C LEU A 277 2.34 -28.72 13.98
N TRP A 278 1.73 -28.48 12.82
CA TRP A 278 0.30 -28.67 12.62
C TRP A 278 -0.14 -30.12 12.87
N VAL A 279 0.52 -31.10 12.25
CA VAL A 279 0.22 -32.52 12.44
C VAL A 279 0.36 -32.93 13.91
N GLY A 280 1.43 -32.47 14.57
CA GLY A 280 1.64 -32.70 16.00
C GLY A 280 0.52 -32.10 16.85
N MET A 281 0.09 -30.87 16.56
CA MET A 281 -0.99 -30.19 17.26
C MET A 281 -2.36 -30.86 17.03
N ARG A 282 -2.71 -31.14 15.78
CA ARG A 282 -3.97 -31.79 15.39
C ARG A 282 -4.13 -33.17 15.99
N SER A 283 -3.03 -33.93 16.16
CA SER A 283 -3.07 -35.25 16.80
C SER A 283 -3.49 -35.22 18.28
N GLN A 284 -3.46 -34.05 18.92
CA GLN A 284 -3.89 -33.87 20.32
C GLN A 284 -5.36 -33.41 20.44
N PHE A 285 -6.05 -33.15 19.32
CA PHE A 285 -7.43 -32.72 19.37
C PHE A 285 -8.36 -33.88 19.76
N PRO A 286 -9.46 -33.61 20.48
CA PRO A 286 -10.49 -34.61 20.73
C PRO A 286 -11.02 -35.21 19.42
N GLU A 287 -11.44 -36.48 19.48
CA GLU A 287 -12.09 -37.12 18.34
C GLU A 287 -13.36 -36.38 17.92
N GLY A 288 -13.63 -36.31 16.62
CA GLY A 288 -14.85 -35.72 16.08
C GLY A 288 -14.83 -34.20 15.88
N ILE A 289 -13.73 -33.50 16.20
CA ILE A 289 -13.58 -32.07 15.87
C ILE A 289 -13.36 -31.91 14.35
N PRO A 290 -14.28 -31.26 13.61
CA PRO A 290 -14.12 -31.07 12.17
C PRO A 290 -12.90 -30.20 11.89
N THR A 291 -11.97 -30.75 11.11
CA THR A 291 -10.72 -30.08 10.78
C THR A 291 -10.45 -30.23 9.29
N PHE A 292 -10.06 -29.14 8.64
CA PHE A 292 -9.67 -29.15 7.22
C PHE A 292 -8.49 -28.21 6.95
N ASP A 293 -7.74 -28.50 5.89
CA ASP A 293 -6.48 -27.85 5.61
C ASP A 293 -6.52 -27.09 4.27
N MET A 294 -6.06 -25.83 4.29
CA MET A 294 -5.66 -25.04 3.13
C MET A 294 -4.13 -25.01 3.09
N ALA A 295 -3.54 -26.00 2.44
CA ALA A 295 -2.09 -26.10 2.29
C ALA A 295 -1.59 -25.16 1.19
N LEU A 296 -0.64 -24.28 1.49
CA LEU A 296 -0.09 -23.28 0.57
C LEU A 296 1.44 -23.29 0.61
N GLY A 297 2.12 -22.94 -0.47
CA GLY A 297 3.59 -23.05 -0.55
C GLY A 297 4.39 -22.03 0.27
N GLY A 298 3.73 -21.08 0.95
CA GLY A 298 4.39 -20.05 1.78
C GLY A 298 4.00 -18.63 1.37
N SER A 299 4.91 -17.67 1.58
CA SER A 299 4.71 -16.26 1.24
C SER A 299 5.04 -15.90 -0.21
N GLU A 300 5.31 -16.89 -1.08
CA GLU A 300 5.49 -16.56 -2.49
C GLU A 300 4.19 -15.94 -3.05
N PRO A 301 4.30 -14.86 -3.84
CA PRO A 301 3.17 -14.11 -4.38
C PRO A 301 2.04 -14.98 -4.95
N VAL A 302 2.35 -15.99 -5.77
CA VAL A 302 1.34 -16.87 -6.39
C VAL A 302 0.52 -17.67 -5.37
N HIS A 303 1.13 -18.09 -4.26
CA HIS A 303 0.45 -18.87 -3.23
C HIS A 303 -0.49 -18.00 -2.39
N LEU A 304 -0.09 -16.75 -2.13
CA LEU A 304 -0.96 -15.79 -1.46
C LEU A 304 -2.19 -15.47 -2.30
N ILE A 305 -2.01 -15.26 -3.60
CA ILE A 305 -3.13 -15.06 -4.54
C ILE A 305 -4.02 -16.31 -4.61
N ALA A 306 -3.44 -17.52 -4.72
CA ALA A 306 -4.22 -18.76 -4.74
C ALA A 306 -5.09 -18.92 -3.49
N GLY A 307 -4.54 -18.63 -2.31
CA GLY A 307 -5.28 -18.68 -1.04
C GLY A 307 -6.41 -17.64 -0.97
N LEU A 308 -6.17 -16.41 -1.44
CA LEU A 308 -7.19 -15.36 -1.51
C LEU A 308 -8.35 -15.75 -2.44
N VAL A 309 -8.06 -16.33 -3.61
CA VAL A 309 -9.10 -16.81 -4.54
C VAL A 309 -9.86 -18.01 -3.95
N ALA A 310 -9.15 -18.97 -3.36
CA ALA A 310 -9.78 -20.16 -2.78
C ALA A 310 -10.73 -19.82 -1.63
N GLN A 311 -10.33 -18.89 -0.76
CA GLN A 311 -11.18 -18.46 0.34
C GLN A 311 -12.43 -17.69 -0.13
N MET A 312 -12.35 -16.92 -1.23
CA MET A 312 -13.53 -16.26 -1.81
C MET A 312 -14.58 -17.29 -2.25
N HIS A 313 -14.16 -18.37 -2.90
CA HIS A 313 -15.06 -19.47 -3.27
C HIS A 313 -15.57 -20.25 -2.06
N MET A 314 -14.77 -20.35 -0.99
CA MET A 314 -15.22 -20.93 0.28
C MET A 314 -16.32 -20.08 0.93
N VAL A 315 -16.19 -18.75 0.94
CA VAL A 315 -17.22 -17.81 1.42
C VAL A 315 -18.52 -17.98 0.63
N ALA A 316 -18.45 -18.14 -0.70
CA ALA A 316 -19.63 -18.43 -1.52
C ALA A 316 -20.29 -19.76 -1.13
N ALA A 317 -19.50 -20.80 -0.89
CA ALA A 317 -20.01 -22.10 -0.45
C ALA A 317 -20.70 -22.02 0.92
N VAL A 318 -20.12 -21.27 1.87
CA VAL A 318 -20.75 -20.99 3.17
C VAL A 318 -22.07 -20.22 2.99
N GLY A 319 -22.08 -19.17 2.17
CA GLY A 319 -23.30 -18.42 1.85
C GLY A 319 -24.42 -19.32 1.30
N ARG A 320 -24.10 -20.21 0.35
CA ARG A 320 -25.06 -21.19 -0.18
C ARG A 320 -25.63 -22.11 0.89
N LEU A 321 -24.77 -22.68 1.74
CA LEU A 321 -25.19 -23.57 2.83
C LEU A 321 -26.12 -22.87 3.84
N MET A 322 -25.95 -21.55 4.02
CA MET A 322 -26.78 -20.73 4.90
C MET A 322 -28.01 -20.13 4.21
N GLY A 323 -28.14 -20.26 2.89
CA GLY A 323 -29.17 -19.56 2.10
C GLY A 323 -29.03 -18.03 2.14
N LYS A 324 -27.80 -17.51 2.29
CA LYS A 324 -27.48 -16.08 2.32
C LYS A 324 -26.67 -15.68 1.10
N ASP A 325 -26.88 -14.46 0.62
CA ASP A 325 -26.03 -13.81 -0.41
C ASP A 325 -24.99 -12.91 0.26
N PRO A 326 -23.70 -13.30 0.28
CA PRO A 326 -22.65 -12.49 0.90
C PRO A 326 -22.41 -11.15 0.18
N GLY A 327 -22.69 -11.08 -1.12
CA GLY A 327 -22.45 -9.90 -1.96
C GLY A 327 -23.56 -8.86 -1.81
N ARG A 328 -24.72 -9.24 -1.25
CA ARG A 328 -25.86 -8.34 -1.10
C ARG A 328 -26.64 -8.60 0.20
N PRO A 329 -26.03 -8.42 1.39
CA PRO A 329 -26.72 -8.54 2.65
C PRO A 329 -27.75 -7.40 2.83
N ASN A 330 -28.76 -7.67 3.65
CA ASN A 330 -29.68 -6.63 4.09
C ASN A 330 -29.00 -5.78 5.18
N VAL A 331 -28.50 -4.60 4.80
CA VAL A 331 -27.83 -3.67 5.72
C VAL A 331 -28.85 -2.71 6.34
N PRO A 332 -29.07 -2.76 7.67
CA PRO A 332 -29.98 -1.84 8.34
C PRO A 332 -29.54 -0.37 8.23
N THR A 333 -30.48 0.56 8.39
CA THR A 333 -30.22 2.01 8.32
C THR A 333 -29.15 2.47 9.32
N TYR A 334 -29.16 1.94 10.55
CA TYR A 334 -28.15 2.26 11.55
C TYR A 334 -26.73 1.82 11.12
N GLY A 335 -26.60 0.70 10.40
CA GLY A 335 -25.31 0.23 9.88
C GLY A 335 -24.73 1.19 8.85
N ARG A 336 -25.58 1.73 7.96
CA ARG A 336 -25.18 2.77 7.01
C ARG A 336 -24.80 4.07 7.71
N ALA A 337 -25.54 4.46 8.74
CA ALA A 337 -25.24 5.66 9.52
C ALA A 337 -23.86 5.56 10.20
N ILE A 338 -23.52 4.38 10.75
CA ILE A 338 -22.18 4.12 11.32
C ILE A 338 -21.11 4.26 10.23
N HIS A 339 -21.29 3.58 9.08
CA HIS A 339 -20.28 3.55 8.00
C HIS A 339 -20.01 4.93 7.36
N TYR A 340 -21.00 5.82 7.28
CA TYR A 340 -20.84 7.14 6.66
C TYR A 340 -20.61 8.28 7.67
N THR A 341 -20.22 7.93 8.90
CA THR A 341 -19.86 8.92 9.91
C THR A 341 -18.71 9.80 9.43
N GLN A 342 -18.82 11.13 9.61
CA GLN A 342 -17.77 12.07 9.24
C GLN A 342 -16.68 12.11 10.33
N VAL A 343 -15.75 11.16 10.28
CA VAL A 343 -14.70 11.02 11.30
C VAL A 343 -13.83 12.29 11.47
N GLY A 344 -13.61 13.07 10.41
CA GLY A 344 -12.87 14.33 10.47
C GLY A 344 -13.56 15.43 11.29
N GLU A 345 -14.90 15.40 11.39
CA GLU A 345 -15.67 16.33 12.24
C GLU A 345 -15.68 15.89 13.70
N LEU A 346 -15.58 14.57 13.96
CA LEU A 346 -15.71 13.98 15.30
C LEU A 346 -14.38 13.78 16.01
N ILE A 347 -13.31 13.53 15.27
CA ILE A 347 -11.98 13.29 15.83
C ILE A 347 -11.16 14.57 15.61
N PRO A 348 -10.79 15.29 16.68
CA PRO A 348 -10.01 16.52 16.53
C PRO A 348 -8.64 16.22 15.91
N LEU A 349 -8.07 17.24 15.27
CA LEU A 349 -6.69 17.20 14.82
C LEU A 349 -5.76 17.21 16.05
N PRO A 350 -4.64 16.47 16.03
CA PRO A 350 -3.64 16.57 17.09
C PRO A 350 -3.18 18.01 17.27
N SER A 351 -3.01 18.42 18.53
CA SER A 351 -2.35 19.68 18.87
C SER A 351 -0.88 19.62 18.45
N SER A 352 -0.43 20.58 17.65
CA SER A 352 0.99 20.70 17.32
C SER A 352 1.70 21.40 18.48
N ASP A 353 2.57 20.69 19.20
CA ASP A 353 3.37 21.27 20.28
C ASP A 353 4.49 22.21 19.77
N ALA A 354 4.74 22.20 18.45
CA ALA A 354 5.75 23.04 17.80
C ALA A 354 5.28 23.52 16.40
N PRO A 355 5.83 24.65 15.89
CA PRO A 355 5.68 25.05 14.50
C PRO A 355 6.06 23.95 13.50
N ALA A 356 5.43 23.94 12.32
CA ALA A 356 5.58 22.87 11.33
C ALA A 356 7.03 22.73 10.83
N GLU A 357 7.74 23.85 10.69
CA GLU A 357 9.14 23.90 10.28
C GLU A 357 10.08 23.27 11.30
N GLU A 358 9.80 23.40 12.61
CA GLU A 358 10.57 22.73 13.66
C GLU A 358 10.32 21.23 13.62
N SER A 359 9.04 20.82 13.52
CA SER A 359 8.62 19.42 13.48
C SER A 359 9.22 18.67 12.29
N ALA A 360 9.13 19.24 11.08
CA ALA A 360 9.71 18.65 9.87
C ALA A 360 11.24 18.50 9.97
N LYS A 361 11.93 19.48 10.57
CA LYS A 361 13.38 19.38 10.74
C LYS A 361 13.77 18.28 11.73
N TYR A 362 13.02 18.12 12.82
CA TYR A 362 13.24 17.04 13.77
C TYR A 362 12.92 15.65 13.21
N GLU A 363 11.92 15.52 12.34
CA GLU A 363 11.65 14.27 11.63
C GLU A 363 12.85 13.82 10.80
N VAL A 364 13.41 14.72 9.99
CA VAL A 364 14.58 14.41 9.14
C VAL A 364 15.82 14.11 9.97
N LEU A 365 16.02 14.82 11.08
CA LEU A 365 17.14 14.57 12.00
C LEU A 365 16.99 13.28 12.82
N GLY A 366 15.86 12.57 12.71
CA GLY A 366 15.60 11.36 13.49
C GLY A 366 15.45 11.62 14.98
N ALA A 367 15.08 12.85 15.38
CA ALA A 367 14.88 13.24 16.78
C ALA A 367 13.54 12.67 17.29
N HIS A 368 13.55 11.35 17.49
CA HIS A 368 12.47 10.58 18.08
C HIS A 368 12.67 10.45 19.59
N TRP A 369 11.59 10.10 20.28
CA TRP A 369 11.63 9.74 21.69
C TRP A 369 12.78 8.74 21.97
N PRO A 370 13.59 8.93 23.03
CA PRO A 370 13.44 9.92 24.10
C PRO A 370 14.25 11.21 23.88
N SER A 371 14.72 11.48 22.66
CA SER A 371 15.56 12.65 22.36
C SER A 371 14.87 13.93 22.84
N ARG A 372 15.57 14.71 23.67
CA ARG A 372 15.10 16.05 24.05
C ARG A 372 15.12 16.93 22.81
N ARG A 373 13.94 17.30 22.32
CA ARG A 373 13.79 18.32 21.29
C ARG A 373 14.10 19.68 21.93
N ASP A 374 15.29 20.23 21.67
CA ASP A 374 15.58 21.62 22.04
C ASP A 374 14.87 22.59 21.07
N HIS A 375 13.57 22.76 21.31
CA HIS A 375 12.74 23.68 20.57
C HIS A 375 13.31 25.10 20.56
N GLY A 376 14.12 25.50 21.54
CA GLY A 376 14.74 26.82 21.58
C GLY A 376 15.78 27.02 20.47
N GLU A 377 16.71 26.08 20.32
CA GLU A 377 17.72 26.13 19.25
C GLU A 377 17.08 26.03 17.87
N MET A 378 16.17 25.07 17.68
CA MET A 378 15.51 24.87 16.39
C MET A 378 14.65 26.08 16.02
N ARG A 379 13.90 26.63 16.98
CA ARG A 379 13.12 27.86 16.77
C ARG A 379 14.00 29.04 16.43
N ARG A 380 15.14 29.22 17.12
CA ARG A 380 16.09 30.30 16.79
C ARG A 380 16.65 30.12 15.38
N ALA A 381 17.01 28.91 14.97
CA ALA A 381 17.49 28.63 13.62
C ALA A 381 16.40 28.89 12.57
N ALA A 382 15.18 28.40 12.79
CA ALA A 382 14.03 28.63 11.93
C ALA A 382 13.66 30.12 11.85
N GLN A 383 13.59 30.81 12.98
CA GLN A 383 13.34 32.25 13.04
C GLN A 383 14.46 33.04 12.41
N THR A 384 15.73 32.67 12.58
CA THR A 384 16.85 33.33 11.88
C THR A 384 16.69 33.17 10.37
N PHE A 385 16.31 31.98 9.91
CA PHE A 385 16.04 31.72 8.50
C PHE A 385 14.83 32.52 7.96
N ILE A 386 13.73 32.58 8.71
CA ILE A 386 12.49 33.28 8.33
C ILE A 386 12.63 34.80 8.44
N LEU A 387 13.29 35.29 9.49
CA LEU A 387 13.48 36.71 9.81
C LEU A 387 14.73 37.30 9.16
N ALA A 388 15.47 36.53 8.36
CA ALA A 388 16.49 37.05 7.45
C ALA A 388 15.82 37.91 6.37
N ARG A 389 15.32 39.09 6.78
CA ARG A 389 14.67 40.07 5.90
C ARG A 389 15.69 40.52 4.86
N GLY A 390 15.34 40.30 3.60
CA GLY A 390 16.21 40.59 2.46
C GLY A 390 17.15 39.45 2.06
N VAL A 391 17.12 38.29 2.75
CA VAL A 391 17.84 37.08 2.33
C VAL A 391 16.86 36.17 1.61
N SER A 392 16.98 36.14 0.29
CA SER A 392 16.37 35.13 -0.58
C SER A 392 17.48 34.38 -1.30
N LYS A 393 17.16 33.20 -1.86
CA LYS A 393 18.11 32.48 -2.72
C LYS A 393 18.59 33.38 -3.88
N SER A 394 17.72 34.24 -4.41
CA SER A 394 18.05 35.25 -5.41
C SER A 394 18.91 36.40 -4.86
N ALA A 395 18.73 36.80 -3.60
CA ALA A 395 19.56 37.82 -2.95
C ALA A 395 20.96 37.28 -2.62
N LEU A 396 21.10 35.98 -2.33
CA LEU A 396 22.41 35.33 -2.20
C LEU A 396 23.16 35.37 -3.53
N VAL A 397 22.51 35.05 -4.64
CA VAL A 397 23.10 35.18 -5.98
C VAL A 397 23.52 36.63 -6.25
N ALA A 398 22.65 37.61 -5.94
CA ALA A 398 22.99 39.03 -6.07
C ALA A 398 24.18 39.45 -5.18
N ALA A 399 24.28 38.91 -3.96
CA ALA A 399 25.39 39.17 -3.05
C ALA A 399 26.71 38.58 -3.56
N ILE A 400 26.71 37.36 -4.11
CA ILE A 400 27.89 36.74 -4.74
C ILE A 400 28.39 37.60 -5.91
N ILE A 401 27.48 38.05 -6.78
CA ILE A 401 27.79 38.95 -7.91
C ILE A 401 28.46 40.23 -7.40
N GLN A 402 27.88 40.85 -6.36
CA GLN A 402 28.35 42.14 -5.85
C GLN A 402 29.64 42.05 -5.04
N GLN A 403 29.79 41.02 -4.19
CA GLN A 403 30.94 40.90 -3.29
C GLN A 403 32.16 40.33 -3.99
N ASP A 404 31.97 39.29 -4.80
CA ASP A 404 33.07 38.58 -5.43
C ASP A 404 33.37 39.10 -6.84
N SER A 405 32.62 40.11 -7.31
CA SER A 405 32.71 40.68 -8.66
C SER A 405 32.61 39.61 -9.76
N VAL A 406 31.81 38.56 -9.50
CA VAL A 406 31.56 37.44 -10.41
C VAL A 406 30.51 37.87 -11.42
N ASP A 407 30.77 37.62 -12.71
CA ASP A 407 29.78 37.87 -13.75
C ASP A 407 28.54 36.97 -13.50
N PRO A 408 27.30 37.49 -13.53
CA PRO A 408 26.11 36.66 -13.40
C PRO A 408 26.10 35.42 -14.32
N TYR A 409 26.71 35.52 -15.50
CA TYR A 409 26.85 34.41 -16.45
C TYR A 409 27.83 33.31 -16.01
N GLN A 410 28.58 33.52 -14.92
CA GLN A 410 29.50 32.54 -14.33
C GLN A 410 28.87 31.79 -13.14
N ILE A 411 27.62 32.10 -12.79
CA ILE A 411 26.91 31.45 -11.68
C ILE A 411 25.95 30.40 -12.24
N LEU A 412 26.19 29.14 -11.89
CA LEU A 412 25.22 28.07 -12.11
C LEU A 412 24.44 27.81 -10.83
N THR A 413 23.12 27.89 -10.91
CA THR A 413 22.23 27.56 -9.79
C THR A 413 21.57 26.20 -10.00
N MET A 414 21.24 25.51 -8.91
CA MET A 414 20.59 24.20 -8.96
C MET A 414 19.54 24.13 -7.85
N GLY A 415 18.38 23.55 -8.15
CA GLY A 415 17.24 23.51 -7.22
C GLY A 415 16.13 22.56 -7.67
N ASP A 416 15.14 22.34 -6.81
CA ASP A 416 14.09 21.34 -7.01
C ASP A 416 13.14 21.69 -8.18
N GLN A 417 12.27 22.68 -7.99
CA GLN A 417 11.15 22.96 -8.88
C GLN A 417 11.19 24.41 -9.38
N GLY A 418 11.29 24.58 -10.70
CA GLY A 418 11.42 25.88 -11.37
C GLY A 418 10.11 26.65 -11.55
N ALA A 419 9.01 26.19 -10.95
CA ALA A 419 7.71 26.84 -10.98
C ALA A 419 7.04 26.74 -9.60
N TRP A 420 6.21 27.73 -9.26
CA TRP A 420 5.39 27.70 -8.04
C TRP A 420 4.51 26.44 -8.03
N PRO A 421 4.41 25.69 -6.90
CA PRO A 421 4.80 26.04 -5.53
C PRO A 421 6.25 25.67 -5.11
N GLY A 422 7.16 25.41 -6.05
CA GLY A 422 8.55 25.05 -5.79
C GLY A 422 9.31 26.01 -4.89
N ASN A 423 10.04 25.47 -3.90
CA ASN A 423 10.80 26.29 -2.95
C ASN A 423 12.04 26.94 -3.60
N ASP A 424 12.51 26.39 -4.73
CA ASP A 424 13.61 26.91 -5.54
C ASP A 424 13.17 27.74 -6.75
N ALA A 425 11.86 27.96 -6.95
CA ALA A 425 11.37 28.65 -8.15
C ALA A 425 12.04 30.02 -8.37
N ALA A 426 12.27 30.79 -7.30
CA ALA A 426 12.95 32.08 -7.36
C ALA A 426 14.48 31.97 -7.59
N LEU A 427 15.11 30.88 -7.16
CA LEU A 427 16.52 30.59 -7.46
C LEU A 427 16.68 30.21 -8.94
N LEU A 428 15.76 29.39 -9.45
CA LEU A 428 15.76 28.88 -10.82
C LEU A 428 15.28 29.91 -11.87
N GLU A 429 14.86 31.11 -11.44
CA GLU A 429 14.77 32.27 -12.32
C GLU A 429 16.15 32.81 -12.71
N HIS A 430 17.26 32.35 -12.13
CA HIS A 430 18.58 32.65 -12.65
C HIS A 430 18.76 32.06 -14.05
N ARG A 431 19.44 32.76 -14.97
CA ARG A 431 19.54 32.34 -16.38
C ARG A 431 20.20 30.98 -16.54
N TYR A 432 21.36 30.78 -15.90
CA TYR A 432 22.00 29.47 -15.82
C TYR A 432 21.52 28.78 -14.56
N SER A 433 20.51 27.94 -14.73
CA SER A 433 19.87 27.20 -13.65
C SER A 433 19.44 25.81 -14.10
N LEU A 434 19.65 24.84 -13.23
CA LEU A 434 19.30 23.44 -13.43
C LEU A 434 18.24 23.01 -12.41
N SER A 435 17.17 22.42 -12.90
CA SER A 435 16.20 21.73 -12.06
C SER A 435 16.64 20.29 -11.83
N VAL A 436 16.46 19.81 -10.60
CA VAL A 436 16.64 18.40 -10.23
C VAL A 436 15.30 17.65 -10.15
N ASP A 437 14.16 18.35 -10.23
CA ASP A 437 12.83 17.75 -10.19
C ASP A 437 11.92 18.20 -11.35
N LEU A 438 11.33 19.40 -11.26
CA LEU A 438 10.44 19.95 -12.28
C LEU A 438 11.06 21.20 -12.93
N PRO A 439 11.19 21.25 -14.27
CA PRO A 439 11.81 22.38 -14.95
C PRO A 439 10.97 23.66 -14.83
N SER A 440 11.59 24.80 -15.12
CA SER A 440 10.88 26.07 -15.24
C SER A 440 9.95 26.09 -16.47
N ARG A 441 8.92 26.94 -16.43
CA ARG A 441 8.07 27.24 -17.59
C ARG A 441 8.75 28.15 -18.62
N ARG A 442 9.90 28.72 -18.28
CA ARG A 442 10.65 29.64 -19.14
C ARG A 442 11.58 28.85 -20.06
N LEU A 443 11.61 29.24 -21.33
CA LEU A 443 12.39 28.56 -22.37
C LEU A 443 13.90 28.83 -22.29
N ASP A 444 14.35 29.70 -21.39
CA ASP A 444 15.75 30.17 -21.36
C ASP A 444 16.48 29.83 -20.05
N ARG A 445 15.86 29.08 -19.13
CA ARG A 445 16.40 28.76 -17.80
C ARG A 445 15.67 27.59 -17.12
N GLY A 446 16.22 27.14 -15.99
CA GLY A 446 15.58 26.17 -15.10
C GLY A 446 15.41 24.80 -15.73
N TRP A 447 16.38 24.40 -16.56
CA TRP A 447 16.29 23.17 -17.35
C TRP A 447 16.53 21.94 -16.50
N LYS A 448 15.77 20.87 -16.74
CA LYS A 448 16.09 19.53 -16.25
C LYS A 448 16.82 18.77 -17.37
N LEU A 449 18.15 18.79 -17.34
CA LEU A 449 18.99 18.10 -18.33
C LEU A 449 19.34 16.66 -17.91
N ALA A 450 19.19 16.34 -16.62
CA ALA A 450 19.30 14.97 -16.15
C ALA A 450 18.20 14.08 -16.77
N PRO A 451 18.48 12.78 -17.01
CA PRO A 451 17.48 11.83 -17.49
C PRO A 451 16.17 11.88 -16.70
N THR A 452 15.05 11.67 -17.38
CA THR A 452 13.70 11.87 -16.82
C THR A 452 13.48 11.08 -15.51
N GLU A 453 14.03 9.88 -15.43
CA GLU A 453 13.98 8.97 -14.29
C GLU A 453 14.81 9.43 -13.07
N LYS A 454 15.84 10.25 -13.28
CA LYS A 454 16.66 10.80 -12.19
C LYS A 454 15.98 12.06 -11.63
N ARG A 455 15.72 12.09 -10.33
CA ARG A 455 15.06 13.20 -9.62
C ARG A 455 15.77 13.52 -8.31
N ASP A 456 15.56 14.72 -7.79
CA ASP A 456 16.04 15.16 -6.49
C ASP A 456 17.56 14.90 -6.32
N VAL A 457 17.93 14.03 -5.38
CA VAL A 457 19.33 13.68 -5.10
C VAL A 457 19.99 12.99 -6.29
N ASP A 458 19.28 12.11 -7.00
CA ASP A 458 19.86 11.35 -8.13
C ASP A 458 20.17 12.25 -9.33
N ALA A 459 19.33 13.25 -9.59
CA ALA A 459 19.60 14.25 -10.61
C ALA A 459 20.76 15.17 -10.20
N THR A 460 20.87 15.52 -8.92
CA THR A 460 21.99 16.29 -8.37
C THR A 460 23.31 15.55 -8.57
N LEU A 461 23.37 14.28 -8.14
CA LEU A 461 24.55 13.43 -8.30
C LEU A 461 24.93 13.26 -9.77
N TRP A 462 23.94 13.04 -10.64
CA TRP A 462 24.18 12.94 -12.07
C TRP A 462 24.81 14.21 -12.65
N TYR A 463 24.31 15.40 -12.28
CA TYR A 463 24.93 16.64 -12.71
C TYR A 463 26.38 16.75 -12.24
N LEU A 464 26.65 16.42 -10.97
CA LEU A 464 28.00 16.51 -10.38
C LEU A 464 28.98 15.52 -11.02
N GLU A 465 28.55 14.30 -11.33
CA GLU A 465 29.34 13.28 -12.05
C GLU A 465 29.72 13.74 -13.46
N HIS A 466 28.87 14.54 -14.09
CA HIS A 466 29.06 15.09 -15.43
C HIS A 466 29.62 16.51 -15.40
N MET A 467 30.02 17.02 -14.23
CA MET A 467 30.61 18.35 -14.09
C MET A 467 32.12 18.27 -13.94
N THR A 468 32.83 19.05 -14.75
CA THR A 468 34.27 19.27 -14.58
C THR A 468 34.54 20.74 -14.30
N ALA A 469 35.31 21.02 -13.25
CA ALA A 469 35.75 22.36 -12.89
C ALA A 469 37.23 22.53 -13.23
N LYS A 470 37.57 23.47 -14.12
CA LYS A 470 38.96 23.77 -14.49
C LYS A 470 39.14 25.26 -14.79
N ASN A 471 40.18 25.87 -14.24
CA ASN A 471 40.52 27.29 -14.45
C ASN A 471 39.34 28.25 -14.17
N GLY A 472 38.51 27.97 -13.17
CA GLY A 472 37.34 28.80 -12.83
C GLY A 472 36.14 28.63 -13.76
N LEU A 473 36.17 27.68 -14.70
CA LEU A 473 35.05 27.32 -15.56
C LEU A 473 34.46 25.98 -15.12
N VAL A 474 33.12 25.91 -15.06
CA VAL A 474 32.38 24.68 -14.87
C VAL A 474 31.82 24.25 -16.23
N ARG A 475 32.16 23.04 -16.66
CA ARG A 475 31.62 22.41 -17.87
C ARG A 475 30.74 21.23 -17.46
N VAL A 476 29.51 21.22 -17.94
CA VAL A 476 28.61 20.05 -17.84
C VAL A 476 28.75 19.25 -19.13
N GLU A 477 29.28 18.04 -19.04
CA GLU A 477 29.41 17.11 -20.15
C GLU A 477 28.14 16.27 -20.25
N LEU A 478 27.18 16.75 -21.04
CA LEU A 478 25.96 16.00 -21.29
C LEU A 478 26.29 14.84 -22.26
N PRO A 479 25.90 13.60 -21.94
CA PRO A 479 26.01 12.51 -22.91
C PRO A 479 25.13 12.85 -24.13
N LEU A 480 25.72 12.78 -25.32
CA LEU A 480 24.98 12.96 -26.56
C LEU A 480 23.93 11.86 -26.65
N ASN A 481 22.65 12.23 -26.77
CA ASN A 481 21.65 11.31 -27.26
C ASN A 481 21.99 11.03 -28.72
N ASP A 482 22.53 9.84 -29.00
CA ASP A 482 22.60 9.28 -30.35
C ASP A 482 21.18 8.98 -30.85
N GLY A 483 20.49 10.05 -31.24
CA GLY A 483 19.09 10.04 -31.64
C GLY A 483 18.78 11.25 -32.49
N HIS A 484 19.17 11.14 -33.77
CA HIS A 484 18.98 12.08 -34.90
C HIS A 484 20.08 13.11 -35.12
N GLY A 485 20.93 12.79 -36.09
CA GLY A 485 21.88 13.71 -36.66
C GLY A 485 21.20 14.90 -37.35
N ARG A 486 21.77 16.08 -37.11
CA ARG A 486 22.35 16.95 -38.15
C ARG A 486 23.18 18.01 -37.44
N ALA A 487 24.45 18.08 -37.82
CA ALA A 487 25.28 19.24 -37.58
C ALA A 487 24.56 20.48 -38.12
N HIS A 488 24.51 21.54 -37.33
CA HIS A 488 24.48 22.89 -37.85
C HIS A 488 25.33 23.77 -36.92
N ASP A 489 26.46 24.20 -37.47
CA ASP A 489 27.20 25.38 -37.06
C ASP A 489 26.26 26.60 -37.06
N ALA A 490 26.25 27.34 -35.94
CA ALA A 490 26.15 28.81 -35.86
C ALA A 490 26.35 29.25 -34.39
#